data_AF-A0A928D7C6-F1
#
_entry.id   AF-A0A928D7C6-F1
#
_cell.length_a   1.000
_cell.length_b   1.000
_cell.length_c   1.000
_cell.angle_alpha   90.00
_cell.angle_beta   90.00
_cell.angle_gamma   90.00
#
_symmetry.space_group_name_H-M   'P 1'
#
loop_
_entity.id
_entity.type
_entity.pdbx_description
1 polymer ?
#
loop_
_entity_poly.entity_id
_entity_poly.type
_entity_poly.pdbx_seq_one_letter_code
_entity_poly.pdbx_strand_id
1 'polypeptide(L)' 'MLAHGEDGFLICVAHLLPKPDGGVRQLRIPTVKDLIVQLALTQVLSPLYKRVFSESSYGFRSNRSAVRQ' A
#
# COMPACT_ATOMS: atom_id res chain seq x y z
N MET A 1 4.83 -25.34 -1.80
CA MET A 1 4.34 -25.16 -0.42
C MET A 1 3.18 -24.16 -0.48
N LEU A 2 2.05 -24.64 -0.99
CA LEU A 2 0.80 -23.88 -1.03
C LEU A 2 0.14 -24.11 0.33
N ALA A 3 0.04 -23.06 1.14
CA ALA A 3 -0.65 -23.14 2.42
C ALA A 3 -2.14 -23.35 2.15
N HIS A 4 -2.67 -24.45 2.69
CA HIS A 4 -4.09 -24.75 2.77
C HIS A 4 -4.82 -23.56 3.41
N GLY A 5 -5.89 -23.11 2.76
CA GLY A 5 -6.82 -22.15 3.33
C GLY A 5 -7.91 -22.88 4.10
N GLU A 6 -8.27 -22.31 5.26
CA GLU A 6 -9.59 -22.47 5.88
C GLU A 6 -9.95 -21.14 6.58
N ASP A 7 -9.61 -19.99 5.97
CA ASP A 7 -10.14 -18.66 6.31
C ASP A 7 -10.13 -17.84 5.02
N GLY A 8 -11.30 -17.56 4.46
CA GLY A 8 -11.47 -16.98 3.12
C GLY A 8 -11.06 -15.51 2.97
N PHE A 9 -9.81 -15.14 3.26
CA PHE A 9 -9.30 -13.79 3.02
C PHE A 9 -7.91 -13.77 2.36
N LEU A 10 -7.96 -13.55 1.06
CA LEU A 10 -6.98 -12.98 0.14
C LEU A 10 -5.54 -13.51 0.03
N ILE A 11 -5.31 -14.22 -1.06
CA ILE A 11 -3.98 -14.56 -1.56
C ILE A 11 -3.52 -13.41 -2.47
N CYS A 12 -2.74 -12.46 -1.94
CA CYS A 12 -2.09 -11.42 -2.75
C CYS A 12 -1.17 -12.06 -3.78
N VAL A 13 -1.15 -11.57 -5.03
CA VAL A 13 -0.18 -12.06 -6.03
C VAL A 13 1.14 -11.29 -5.93
N ALA A 14 2.26 -11.99 -6.08
CA ALA A 14 3.59 -11.39 -6.12
C ALA A 14 4.02 -11.16 -7.57
N HIS A 15 4.27 -9.92 -7.94
CA HIS A 15 4.79 -9.53 -9.25
C HIS A 15 6.22 -8.99 -9.11
N LEU A 16 7.13 -9.43 -9.99
CA LEU A 16 8.55 -9.05 -9.95
C LEU A 16 8.83 -7.98 -11.00
N LEU A 17 9.24 -6.78 -10.56
CA LEU A 17 9.59 -5.67 -11.43
C LEU A 17 11.10 -5.39 -11.35
N PRO A 18 11.86 -5.35 -12.46
CA PRO A 18 13.29 -5.04 -12.42
C PRO A 18 13.53 -3.57 -12.00
N LYS A 19 14.62 -3.32 -11.26
CA LYS A 19 15.05 -1.97 -10.91
C LYS A 19 16.09 -1.45 -11.91
N PRO A 20 16.17 -0.13 -12.15
CA PRO A 20 17.16 0.47 -13.05
C PRO A 20 18.61 0.23 -12.60
N ASP A 21 18.88 0.26 -11.28
CA ASP A 21 20.22 0.06 -10.71
C ASP A 21 20.56 -1.41 -10.44
N GLY A 22 19.77 -2.34 -10.98
CA GLY A 22 19.91 -3.78 -10.75
C GLY A 22 19.06 -4.32 -9.59
N GLY A 23 18.75 -5.61 -9.67
CA GLY A 23 17.87 -6.31 -8.73
C GLY A 23 16.37 -6.23 -9.07
N VAL A 24 15.55 -6.87 -8.23
CA VAL A 24 14.10 -6.98 -8.44
C VAL A 24 13.31 -6.34 -7.29
N ARG A 25 12.19 -5.69 -7.62
CA ARG A 25 11.18 -5.21 -6.68
C ARG A 25 10.00 -6.17 -6.71
N GLN A 26 9.75 -6.83 -5.60
CA GLN A 26 8.54 -7.63 -5.43
C GLN A 26 7.38 -6.70 -5.05
N LEU A 27 6.34 -6.67 -5.87
CA LEU A 27 5.10 -5.95 -5.60
C LEU A 27 4.03 -6.95 -5.19
N ARG A 28 3.33 -6.68 -4.09
CA ARG A 28 2.12 -7.40 -3.71
C ARG A 28 0.95 -6.69 -4.33
N ILE A 29 0.26 -7.35 -5.25
CA ILE A 29 -0.94 -6.82 -5.87
C ILE A 29 -2.14 -7.40 -5.11
N PRO A 30 -2.92 -6.56 -4.41
CA PRO A 30 -4.15 -7.01 -3.78
C PRO A 30 -5.16 -7.40 -4.86
N THR A 31 -6.05 -8.34 -4.57
CA THR A 31 -7.23 -8.55 -5.41
C THR A 31 -8.16 -7.33 -5.31
N VAL A 32 -9.10 -7.22 -6.24
CA VAL A 32 -10.09 -6.12 -6.25
C VAL A 32 -10.88 -6.04 -4.94
N LYS A 33 -11.24 -7.17 -4.33
CA LYS A 33 -12.02 -7.17 -3.07
C LYS A 33 -11.24 -6.52 -1.93
N ASP A 34 -9.97 -6.88 -1.77
CA ASP A 34 -9.15 -6.27 -0.72
C ASP A 34 -8.80 -4.83 -1.02
N LEU A 35 -8.60 -4.49 -2.30
CA LEU A 35 -8.42 -3.11 -2.68
C LEU A 35 -9.62 -2.27 -2.25
N ILE A 36 -10.85 -2.76 -2.44
CA ILE A 36 -12.06 -2.05 -1.99
C ILE A 36 -12.06 -1.85 -0.47
N VAL A 37 -11.74 -2.89 0.32
CA VAL A 37 -11.68 -2.79 1.78
C VAL A 37 -10.58 -1.80 2.22
N GLN A 38 -9.38 -1.90 1.64
CA GLN A 38 -8.27 -0.99 1.91
C GLN A 38 -8.60 0.46 1.54
N LEU A 39 -9.26 0.69 0.41
CA LEU A 39 -9.71 2.01 -0.03
C LEU A 39 -10.77 2.58 0.90
N ALA A 40 -11.75 1.77 1.33
CA ALA A 40 -12.79 2.19 2.26
C ALA A 40 -12.18 2.62 3.61
N LEU A 41 -11.27 1.81 4.16
CA LEU A 41 -10.54 2.16 5.39
C LEU A 41 -9.72 3.44 5.21
N THR A 42 -9.03 3.58 4.08
CA THR A 42 -8.21 4.76 3.80
C THR A 42 -9.04 6.05 3.77
N GLN A 43 -10.25 6.01 3.20
CA GLN A 43 -11.15 7.17 3.16
C GLN A 43 -11.56 7.64 4.55
N VAL A 44 -11.82 6.71 5.49
CA VAL A 44 -12.20 7.04 6.87
C VAL A 44 -10.99 7.46 7.71
N LEU A 45 -9.87 6.74 7.60
CA LEU A 45 -8.69 6.95 8.44
C LEU A 45 -7.85 8.16 8.02
N SER A 46 -7.75 8.46 6.72
CA SER A 46 -6.94 9.58 6.21
C SER A 46 -7.24 10.93 6.86
N PRO A 47 -8.51 11.40 6.98
CA PRO A 47 -8.81 12.68 7.61
C PRO A 47 -8.51 12.69 9.12
N LEU A 48 -8.61 11.54 9.80
CA LEU A 48 -8.30 11.42 11.23
C LEU A 48 -6.81 11.58 11.48
N TYR A 49 -5.97 10.84 10.75
CA TYR A 49 -4.52 10.90 10.94
C TYR A 49 -3.90 12.18 10.40
N LYS A 50 -4.53 12.86 9.43
CA LYS A 50 -4.05 14.15 8.91
C LYS A 50 -3.83 15.20 9.99
N ARG A 51 -4.59 15.16 11.10
CA ARG A 51 -4.48 16.09 12.23
C ARG A 51 -3.32 15.80 13.18
N VAL A 52 -2.80 14.57 13.14
CA VAL A 52 -1.78 14.08 14.09
C VAL A 52 -0.40 13.98 13.43
N PHE A 53 -0.33 13.94 12.10
CA PHE A 53 0.95 13.87 11.39
C PHE A 53 1.81 15.13 11.61
N SER A 54 3.11 14.91 11.84
CA SER A 54 4.10 15.97 11.88
C SER A 54 4.21 16.70 10.53
N GLU A 55 4.73 17.93 10.57
CA GLU A 55 5.02 18.68 9.35
C GLU A 55 6.12 18.03 8.50
N SER A 56 7.04 17.32 9.13
CA SER A 56 8.10 16.55 8.47
C SER A 56 7.64 15.22 7.85
N SER A 57 6.35 14.91 7.86
CA SER A 57 5.80 13.71 7.20
C SER A 57 5.37 14.01 5.76
N TYR A 58 6.05 13.41 4.78
CA TYR A 58 5.84 13.66 3.35
C TYR A 58 5.31 12.47 2.55
N GLY A 59 5.45 11.25 3.06
CA GLY A 59 5.05 10.03 2.35
C GLY A 59 3.52 9.86 2.29
N PHE A 60 3.00 9.52 1.11
CA PHE A 60 1.61 9.09 0.91
C PHE A 60 0.53 10.07 1.42
N ARG A 61 0.81 11.37 1.40
CA ARG A 61 -0.13 12.44 1.79
C ARG A 61 -0.56 13.27 0.58
N SER A 62 -1.83 13.69 0.59
CA SER A 62 -2.35 14.65 -0.39
C SER A 62 -1.50 15.93 -0.37
N ASN A 63 -1.02 16.39 -1.53
CA ASN A 63 -0.25 17.63 -1.70
C ASN A 63 1.10 17.67 -0.94
N ARG A 64 1.76 16.53 -0.69
CA ARG A 64 3.13 16.47 -0.16
C ARG A 64 3.98 15.54 -1.03
N SER A 65 5.25 15.88 -1.24
CA SER A 65 6.21 15.09 -2.03
C SER A 65 7.59 15.17 -1.38
N ALA A 66 8.37 14.09 -1.48
CA ALA A 66 9.74 14.03 -0.98
C ALA A 66 10.75 14.81 -1.86
N VAL A 67 10.40 15.08 -3.12
CA VAL A 67 11.31 15.69 -4.11
C VAL A 67 11.12 17.21 -4.23
N ARG A 68 9.99 17.74 -3.74
CA ARG A 68 9.65 19.18 -3.76
C ARG A 68 9.86 19.84 -2.38
N GLN A 69 10.96 19.52 -1.72
CA GLN A 69 11.50 20.32 -0.61
C GLN A 69 12.75 21.04 -1.06
#